data_AF-A0A2V9NYJ5-F1
#
_entry.id   AF-A0A2V9NYJ5-F1
#
_cell.length_a   1.000
_cell.length_b   1.000
_cell.length_c   1.000
_cell.angle_alpha   90.00
_cell.angle_beta   90.00
_cell.angle_gamma   90.00
#
_symmetry.space_group_name_H-M   'P 1'
#
loop_
_entity.id
_entity.type
_entity.pdbx_description
1 polymer ?
#
loop_
_entity_poly.entity_id
_entity_poly.type
_entity_poly.pdbx_seq_one_letter_code
_entity_poly.pdbx_strand_id
1 'polypeptide(L)'
;MPLDTNGFYWKAFLTSGNWQVLSQLCQDACRDAIFLLKLHLSHIVIMFIFDASTLILIAKTEILDPFLRDVGLDVAIPLEVEKECCSVKKSLDALMIRKALDESRIRVIAVKNRKLVTKVQEDFGLGRGEAEAIVLALAEKARVLGIDDKNGINACKLLGVAFTTAIGILVRMCEKRLLTTSEALAKLEGLAKHGRYKKSILEDARRQLETTT
;
A
#
# COMPACT_ATOMS: atom_id res chain seq x y z
N MET A 1 -23.91 -49.86 12.37
CA MET A 1 -22.55 -50.39 12.44
C MET A 1 -22.38 -51.36 11.29
N PRO A 2 -21.45 -51.07 10.37
CA PRO A 2 -20.18 -51.79 10.45
C PRO A 2 -18.93 -50.92 10.21
N LEU A 3 -17.91 -51.23 11.01
CA LEU A 3 -16.49 -51.36 10.70
C LEU A 3 -15.79 -50.18 9.99
N ASP A 4 -15.26 -49.31 10.85
CA ASP A 4 -14.16 -48.37 10.62
C ASP A 4 -12.93 -49.10 10.05
N THR A 5 -12.78 -49.07 8.72
CA THR A 5 -11.64 -49.65 7.98
C THR A 5 -10.41 -48.74 7.96
N ASN A 6 -10.48 -47.52 8.51
CA ASN A 6 -9.35 -46.60 8.52
C ASN A 6 -8.30 -46.94 9.59
N GLY A 7 -8.65 -47.70 10.62
CA GLY A 7 -7.71 -48.08 11.69
C GLY A 7 -6.69 -49.18 11.32
N PHE A 8 -6.98 -50.01 10.32
CA PHE A 8 -6.12 -51.18 9.99
C PHE A 8 -4.95 -50.83 9.08
N TYR A 9 -5.09 -49.87 8.17
CA TYR A 9 -4.02 -49.47 7.26
C TYR A 9 -2.86 -48.77 7.98
N TRP A 10 -3.13 -47.95 8.99
CA TRP A 10 -2.08 -47.26 9.74
C TRP A 10 -1.28 -48.20 10.67
N LYS A 11 -1.92 -49.23 11.23
CA LYS A 11 -1.25 -50.22 12.10
C LYS A 11 -0.29 -51.15 11.34
N ALA A 12 -0.61 -51.48 10.08
CA ALA A 12 0.28 -52.27 9.22
C ALA A 12 1.49 -51.48 8.70
N PHE A 13 1.37 -50.15 8.57
CA PHE A 13 2.46 -49.32 8.05
C PHE A 13 3.59 -49.11 9.06
N LEU A 14 3.25 -48.92 10.34
CA LEU A 14 4.20 -48.68 11.43
C LEU A 14 5.08 -49.90 11.78
N THR A 15 4.69 -51.11 11.37
CA THR A 15 5.45 -52.35 11.61
C THR A 15 6.44 -52.69 10.49
N SER A 16 6.37 -52.02 9.33
CA SER A 16 7.19 -52.34 8.15
C SER A 16 8.49 -51.55 8.03
N GLY A 17 8.76 -50.60 8.93
CA GLY A 17 10.01 -49.83 8.93
C GLY A 17 10.24 -48.97 7.67
N ASN A 18 9.19 -48.72 6.87
CA ASN A 18 9.35 -48.03 5.60
C ASN A 18 9.28 -46.50 5.77
N TRP A 19 10.26 -45.97 6.50
CA TRP A 19 10.43 -44.56 6.82
C TRP A 19 10.51 -43.65 5.58
N GLN A 20 10.94 -44.19 4.43
CA GLN A 20 10.99 -43.47 3.16
C GLN A 20 9.60 -43.11 2.62
N VAL A 21 8.61 -43.99 2.78
CA VAL A 21 7.24 -43.71 2.28
C VAL A 21 6.53 -42.72 3.19
N LEU A 22 6.74 -42.80 4.51
CA LEU A 22 6.25 -41.79 5.46
C LEU A 22 6.90 -40.43 5.22
N SER A 23 8.21 -40.38 4.92
CA SER A 23 8.87 -39.11 4.58
C SER A 23 8.36 -38.53 3.27
N GLN A 24 8.12 -39.37 2.27
CA GLN A 24 7.61 -38.94 0.97
C GLN A 24 6.19 -38.37 1.09
N LEU A 25 5.28 -39.06 1.78
CA LEU A 25 3.91 -38.58 2.05
C LEU A 25 3.91 -37.25 2.83
N CYS A 26 4.81 -37.10 3.79
CA CYS A 26 4.95 -35.85 4.55
C CYS A 26 5.51 -34.70 3.68
N GLN A 27 6.45 -34.99 2.78
CA GLN A 27 6.97 -34.00 1.83
C GLN A 27 5.92 -33.59 0.80
N ASP A 28 5.11 -34.52 0.31
CA ASP A 28 4.05 -34.24 -0.65
C ASP A 28 2.92 -33.41 -0.01
N ALA A 29 2.47 -33.76 1.19
CA ALA A 29 1.52 -32.94 1.95
C ALA A 29 2.06 -31.52 2.25
N CYS A 30 3.37 -31.40 2.54
CA CYS A 30 4.01 -30.10 2.75
C CYS A 30 4.12 -29.29 1.44
N ARG A 31 4.44 -29.94 0.31
CA ARG A 31 4.45 -29.31 -1.02
C ARG A 31 3.06 -28.81 -1.39
N ASP A 32 2.03 -29.61 -1.15
CA ASP A 32 0.64 -29.23 -1.43
C ASP A 32 0.17 -28.09 -0.53
N ALA A 33 0.51 -28.11 0.76
CA ALA A 33 0.23 -26.99 1.66
C ALA A 33 0.97 -25.70 1.24
N ILE A 34 2.24 -25.79 0.82
CA ILE A 34 3.01 -24.65 0.29
C ILE A 34 2.43 -24.17 -1.04
N PHE A 35 1.96 -25.07 -1.91
CA PHE A 35 1.34 -24.73 -3.19
C PHE A 35 -0.02 -24.06 -2.98
N LEU A 36 -0.84 -24.57 -2.07
CA LEU A 36 -2.11 -23.96 -1.69
C LEU A 36 -1.90 -22.60 -1.00
N LEU A 37 -0.86 -22.45 -0.16
CA LEU A 37 -0.49 -21.17 0.44
C LEU A 37 0.02 -20.18 -0.63
N LYS A 38 0.83 -20.65 -1.60
CA LYS A 38 1.28 -19.86 -2.75
C LYS A 38 0.11 -19.44 -3.65
N LEU A 39 -0.85 -20.32 -3.89
CA LEU A 39 -2.09 -20.00 -4.60
C LEU A 39 -2.91 -18.96 -3.84
N HIS A 40 -3.10 -19.14 -2.53
CA HIS A 40 -3.81 -18.18 -1.68
C HIS A 40 -3.13 -16.81 -1.65
N LEU A 41 -1.79 -16.77 -1.59
CA LEU A 41 -0.98 -15.55 -1.63
C LEU A 41 -0.98 -14.90 -3.02
N SER A 42 -1.03 -15.68 -4.10
CA SER A 42 -1.09 -15.16 -5.48
C SER A 42 -2.42 -14.48 -5.83
N HIS A 43 -3.45 -14.64 -4.99
CA HIS A 43 -4.74 -13.95 -5.12
C HIS A 43 -4.89 -12.73 -4.20
N ILE A 44 -3.90 -12.43 -3.35
CA ILE A 44 -3.89 -11.22 -2.53
C ILE A 44 -3.01 -10.20 -3.26
N VAL A 45 -3.61 -9.44 -4.17
CA VAL A 45 -2.98 -8.24 -4.73
C VAL A 45 -2.92 -7.20 -3.62
N ILE A 46 -1.75 -7.04 -3.01
CA ILE A 46 -1.53 -6.04 -1.97
C ILE A 46 -1.25 -4.70 -2.67
N MET A 47 -2.26 -3.83 -2.66
CA MET A 47 -2.21 -2.54 -3.38
C MET A 47 -1.98 -1.36 -2.43
N PHE A 48 -1.15 -0.42 -2.86
CA PHE A 48 -1.00 0.91 -2.28
C PHE A 48 -1.70 1.91 -3.20
N ILE A 49 -2.60 2.73 -2.66
CA ILE A 49 -3.30 3.75 -3.45
C ILE A 49 -2.84 5.13 -3.05
N PHE A 50 -2.75 6.07 -4.00
CA PHE A 50 -2.50 7.47 -3.70
C PHE A 50 -3.69 8.37 -4.03
N ASP A 51 -3.94 9.33 -3.16
CA ASP A 51 -4.59 10.60 -3.49
C ASP A 51 -3.60 11.54 -4.22
N ALA A 52 -4.15 12.52 -4.94
CA ALA A 52 -3.41 13.55 -5.65
C ALA A 52 -2.51 14.37 -4.71
N SER A 53 -3.05 14.82 -3.57
CA SER A 53 -2.30 15.70 -2.66
C SER A 53 -1.03 15.04 -2.15
N THR A 54 -1.16 13.80 -1.67
CA THR A 54 -0.02 13.00 -1.21
C THR A 54 0.93 12.76 -2.35
N LEU A 55 0.48 12.20 -3.49
CA LEU A 55 1.34 11.86 -4.65
C LEU A 55 2.18 13.05 -5.13
N ILE A 56 1.56 14.23 -5.24
CA ILE A 56 2.23 15.46 -5.65
C ILE A 56 3.31 15.85 -4.63
N LEU A 57 3.05 15.74 -3.33
CA LEU A 57 4.04 16.07 -2.29
C LEU A 57 5.26 15.13 -2.32
N ILE A 58 5.04 13.83 -2.53
CA ILE A 58 6.13 12.83 -2.68
C ILE A 58 6.97 13.12 -3.91
N ALA A 59 6.31 13.50 -5.01
CA ALA A 59 6.97 13.86 -6.27
C ALA A 59 7.79 15.15 -6.12
N LYS A 60 7.22 16.19 -5.50
CA LYS A 60 7.91 17.47 -5.23
C LYS A 60 9.13 17.33 -4.33
N THR A 61 9.12 16.33 -3.45
CA THR A 61 10.25 16.03 -2.57
C THR A 61 11.21 15.00 -3.16
N GLU A 62 10.97 14.54 -4.40
CA GLU A 62 11.81 13.58 -5.13
C GLU A 62 11.94 12.22 -4.41
N ILE A 63 11.04 11.90 -3.48
CA ILE A 63 11.06 10.61 -2.76
C ILE A 63 10.19 9.56 -3.45
N LEU A 64 9.40 9.94 -4.48
CA LEU A 64 8.53 9.03 -5.23
C LEU A 64 9.31 7.88 -5.87
N ASP A 65 10.41 8.18 -6.56
CA ASP A 65 11.22 7.18 -7.25
C ASP A 65 11.84 6.11 -6.33
N PRO A 66 12.54 6.49 -5.23
CA PRO A 66 13.03 5.51 -4.28
C PRO A 66 11.90 4.76 -3.57
N PHE A 67 10.78 5.43 -3.26
CA PHE A 67 9.62 4.79 -2.66
C PHE A 67 9.06 3.66 -3.55
N LEU A 68 8.80 3.96 -4.81
CA LEU A 68 8.25 3.00 -5.78
C LEU A 68 9.19 1.81 -6.04
N ARG A 69 10.50 1.94 -5.80
CA ARG A 69 11.46 0.82 -5.92
C ARG A 69 11.40 -0.13 -4.73
N ASP A 70 11.17 0.39 -3.52
CA ASP A 70 11.23 -0.39 -2.28
C ASP A 70 9.87 -0.88 -1.78
N VAL A 71 8.77 -0.19 -2.12
CA VAL A 71 7.45 -0.44 -1.52
C VAL A 71 7.01 -1.91 -1.64
N GLY A 72 7.40 -2.60 -2.72
CA GLY A 72 7.11 -4.02 -2.94
C GLY A 72 5.60 -4.31 -3.08
N LEU A 73 4.80 -3.27 -3.25
CA LEU A 73 3.36 -3.30 -3.45
C LEU A 73 3.04 -2.75 -4.84
N ASP A 74 1.92 -3.22 -5.38
CA ASP A 74 1.34 -2.59 -6.54
C ASP A 74 0.84 -1.19 -6.19
N VAL A 75 1.23 -0.19 -6.97
CA VAL A 75 0.80 1.19 -6.73
C VAL A 75 -0.26 1.60 -7.74
N ALA A 76 -1.36 2.17 -7.27
CA ALA A 76 -2.44 2.62 -8.11
C ALA A 76 -2.95 4.02 -7.74
N ILE A 77 -3.56 4.68 -8.71
CA ILE A 77 -4.28 5.95 -8.55
C ILE A 77 -5.62 5.90 -9.27
N PRO A 78 -6.65 6.60 -8.77
CA PRO A 78 -7.88 6.76 -9.52
C PRO A 78 -7.70 7.70 -10.71
N LEU A 79 -8.59 7.59 -11.70
CA LEU A 79 -8.56 8.38 -12.93
C LEU A 79 -8.62 9.89 -12.66
N GLU A 80 -9.41 10.35 -11.67
CA GLU A 80 -9.47 11.78 -11.38
C GLU A 80 -8.16 12.31 -10.77
N VAL A 81 -7.46 11.50 -9.98
CA VAL A 81 -6.14 11.84 -9.42
C VAL A 81 -5.08 11.94 -10.51
N GLU A 82 -5.10 11.04 -11.49
CA GLU A 82 -4.21 11.14 -12.67
C GLU A 82 -4.38 12.50 -13.36
N LYS A 83 -5.64 12.88 -13.66
CA LYS A 83 -5.93 14.16 -14.32
C LYS A 83 -5.46 15.35 -13.50
N GLU A 84 -5.69 15.32 -12.19
CA GLU A 84 -5.26 16.39 -11.29
C GLU A 84 -3.73 16.54 -11.31
N CYS A 85 -3.00 15.43 -11.12
CA CYS A 85 -1.55 15.41 -11.10
C CYS A 85 -0.92 15.81 -12.45
N CYS A 86 -1.55 15.41 -13.56
CA CYS A 86 -1.04 15.63 -14.91
C CYS A 86 -1.58 16.89 -15.62
N SER A 87 -2.46 17.66 -14.96
CA SER A 87 -3.09 18.85 -15.53
C SER A 87 -2.08 19.95 -15.88
N VAL A 88 -1.05 20.13 -15.04
CA VAL A 88 -0.02 21.16 -15.23
C VAL A 88 1.18 20.55 -15.97
N LYS A 89 1.14 20.60 -17.32
CA LYS A 89 2.11 19.92 -18.21
C LYS A 89 3.60 20.30 -18.06
N LYS A 90 3.98 21.26 -17.21
CA LYS A 90 5.35 21.82 -17.15
C LYS A 90 6.01 21.81 -15.77
N SER A 91 5.36 21.31 -14.73
CA SER A 91 5.99 21.23 -13.41
C SER A 91 6.78 19.92 -13.27
N LEU A 92 7.91 19.97 -12.54
CA LEU A 92 8.84 18.85 -12.40
C LEU A 92 8.18 17.60 -11.77
N ASP A 93 7.31 17.84 -10.79
CA ASP A 93 6.46 16.83 -10.14
C ASP A 93 5.52 16.14 -11.12
N ALA A 94 4.85 16.89 -12.00
CA ALA A 94 3.97 16.31 -13.02
C ALA A 94 4.75 15.46 -14.04
N LEU A 95 6.00 15.85 -14.37
CA LEU A 95 6.88 15.05 -15.22
C LEU A 95 7.32 13.76 -14.54
N MET A 96 7.67 13.81 -13.24
CA MET A 96 8.01 12.61 -12.47
C MET A 96 6.85 11.63 -12.37
N ILE A 97 5.65 12.13 -12.07
CA ILE A 97 4.44 11.29 -11.99
C ILE A 97 4.12 10.67 -13.36
N ARG A 98 4.19 11.47 -14.44
CA ARG A 98 3.97 10.97 -15.80
C ARG A 98 4.97 9.88 -16.18
N LYS A 99 6.25 10.07 -15.88
CA LYS A 99 7.27 9.05 -16.10
C LYS A 99 6.93 7.75 -15.35
N ALA A 100 6.50 7.83 -14.09
CA ALA A 100 6.10 6.65 -13.31
C ALA A 100 4.86 5.94 -13.88
N LEU A 101 3.94 6.68 -14.51
CA LEU A 101 2.79 6.13 -15.23
C LEU A 101 3.21 5.46 -16.55
N ASP A 102 4.05 6.13 -17.33
CA ASP A 102 4.56 5.62 -18.62
C ASP A 102 5.40 4.35 -18.43
N GLU A 103 6.19 4.29 -17.36
CA GLU A 103 6.96 3.11 -16.94
C GLU A 103 6.11 2.02 -16.27
N SER A 104 4.78 2.21 -16.18
CA SER A 104 3.83 1.29 -15.53
C SER A 104 4.16 0.98 -14.06
N ARG A 105 4.88 1.87 -13.38
CA ARG A 105 5.18 1.76 -11.93
C ARG A 105 4.00 2.19 -11.08
N ILE A 106 3.12 3.02 -11.64
CA ILE A 106 1.82 3.38 -11.07
C ILE A 106 0.74 3.00 -12.08
N ARG A 107 -0.33 2.33 -11.63
CA ARG A 107 -1.48 2.00 -12.47
C ARG A 107 -2.62 2.99 -12.26
N VAL A 108 -3.30 3.33 -13.35
CA VAL A 108 -4.54 4.12 -13.28
C VAL A 108 -5.73 3.19 -13.27
N ILE A 109 -6.60 3.29 -12.26
CA ILE A 109 -7.80 2.46 -12.13
C ILE A 109 -9.05 3.35 -12.11
N ALA A 110 -9.99 3.07 -13.01
CA ALA A 110 -11.25 3.80 -13.06
C ALA A 110 -12.22 3.25 -12.00
N VAL A 111 -12.71 4.13 -11.11
CA VAL A 111 -13.71 3.77 -10.11
C VAL A 111 -15.06 3.54 -10.77
N LYS A 112 -15.58 2.31 -10.66
CA LYS A 112 -16.86 1.92 -11.26
C LYS A 112 -18.07 2.49 -10.50
N ASN A 113 -18.01 2.49 -9.17
CA ASN A 113 -19.15 2.86 -8.33
C ASN A 113 -19.22 4.38 -8.09
N ARG A 114 -19.68 5.12 -9.10
CA ARG A 114 -19.82 6.59 -9.01
C ARG A 114 -20.80 7.04 -7.93
N LYS A 115 -21.84 6.26 -7.64
CA LYS A 115 -22.81 6.59 -6.57
C LYS A 115 -22.14 6.60 -5.20
N LEU A 116 -21.29 5.61 -4.94
CA LEU A 116 -20.54 5.54 -3.69
C LEU A 116 -19.51 6.67 -3.58
N VAL A 117 -18.87 7.05 -4.69
CA VAL A 117 -17.97 8.22 -4.73
C VAL A 117 -18.72 9.48 -4.31
N THR A 118 -19.87 9.78 -4.92
CA THR A 118 -20.67 10.96 -4.56
C THR A 118 -21.09 10.93 -3.10
N LYS A 119 -21.52 9.77 -2.60
CA LYS A 119 -21.90 9.63 -1.19
C LYS A 119 -20.73 9.91 -0.25
N VAL A 120 -19.56 9.31 -0.48
CA VAL A 120 -18.35 9.55 0.32
C VAL A 120 -17.91 11.02 0.21
N GLN A 121 -18.08 11.62 -0.96
CA GLN A 121 -17.78 13.03 -1.18
C GLN A 121 -18.67 13.95 -0.31
N GLU A 122 -19.98 13.69 -0.28
CA GLU A 122 -20.97 14.46 0.47
C GLU A 122 -20.87 14.23 1.98
N ASP A 123 -20.78 12.97 2.41
CA ASP A 123 -20.75 12.58 3.84
C ASP A 123 -19.53 13.15 4.57
N PHE A 124 -18.40 13.30 3.88
CA PHE A 124 -17.13 13.73 4.48
C PHE A 124 -16.63 15.10 3.98
N GLY A 125 -17.33 15.73 3.03
CA GLY A 125 -16.93 17.01 2.44
C GLY A 125 -15.58 16.94 1.73
N LEU A 126 -15.40 15.93 0.87
CA LEU A 126 -14.14 15.65 0.18
C LEU A 126 -14.11 16.21 -1.23
N GLY A 127 -12.91 16.37 -1.77
CA GLY A 127 -12.70 16.49 -3.20
C GLY A 127 -13.08 15.22 -3.94
N ARG A 128 -13.39 15.34 -5.24
CA ARG A 128 -13.72 14.16 -6.06
C ARG A 128 -12.56 13.16 -6.15
N GLY A 129 -11.32 13.64 -6.29
CA GLY A 129 -10.13 12.79 -6.34
C GLY A 129 -9.93 11.98 -5.06
N GLU A 130 -10.06 12.63 -3.90
CA GLU A 130 -9.96 12.01 -2.57
C GLU A 130 -11.06 10.94 -2.37
N ALA A 131 -12.30 11.26 -2.72
CA ALA A 131 -13.41 10.33 -2.63
C ALA A 131 -13.21 9.12 -3.56
N GLU A 132 -12.76 9.33 -4.80
CA GLU A 132 -12.41 8.23 -5.71
C GLU A 132 -11.27 7.36 -5.13
N ALA A 133 -10.26 7.95 -4.51
CA ALA A 133 -9.13 7.21 -3.93
C ALA A 133 -9.58 6.32 -2.74
N ILE A 134 -10.44 6.84 -1.86
CA ILE A 134 -11.02 6.07 -0.75
C ILE A 134 -11.91 4.94 -1.26
N VAL A 135 -12.79 5.22 -2.24
CA VAL A 135 -13.67 4.20 -2.81
C VAL A 135 -12.87 3.12 -3.52
N LEU A 136 -11.80 3.49 -4.24
CA LEU A 136 -10.89 2.53 -4.85
C LEU A 136 -10.19 1.67 -3.79
N ALA A 137 -9.75 2.27 -2.68
CA ALA A 137 -9.13 1.55 -1.57
C ALA A 137 -10.07 0.52 -0.94
N LEU A 138 -11.34 0.87 -0.79
CA LEU A 138 -12.35 -0.07 -0.31
C LEU A 138 -12.62 -1.20 -1.31
N ALA A 139 -12.74 -0.87 -2.60
CA ALA A 139 -13.06 -1.84 -3.64
C ALA A 139 -11.93 -2.87 -3.84
N GLU A 140 -10.69 -2.41 -3.86
CA GLU A 140 -9.49 -3.22 -4.11
C GLU A 140 -8.89 -3.80 -2.82
N LYS A 141 -9.52 -3.55 -1.66
CA LYS A 141 -9.00 -3.92 -0.33
C LYS A 141 -7.53 -3.50 -0.16
N ALA A 142 -7.25 -2.25 -0.54
CA ALA A 142 -5.90 -1.71 -0.54
C ALA A 142 -5.29 -1.80 0.86
N ARG A 143 -3.99 -2.08 0.89
CA ARG A 143 -3.24 -2.26 2.13
C ARG A 143 -3.02 -0.95 2.87
N VAL A 144 -2.81 0.13 2.11
CA VAL A 144 -2.65 1.50 2.59
C VAL A 144 -3.10 2.47 1.50
N LEU A 145 -3.77 3.55 1.92
CA LEU A 145 -4.06 4.74 1.11
C LEU A 145 -3.17 5.91 1.55
N GLY A 146 -2.43 6.52 0.63
CA GLY A 146 -1.73 7.78 0.84
C GLY A 146 -2.69 8.95 0.76
N ILE A 147 -2.93 9.64 1.88
CA ILE A 147 -3.82 10.80 2.00
C ILE A 147 -3.31 11.75 3.09
N ASP A 148 -3.22 13.05 2.78
CA ASP A 148 -2.74 14.09 3.70
C ASP A 148 -3.87 15.00 4.24
N ASP A 149 -5.02 15.05 3.57
CA ASP A 149 -6.12 15.92 3.96
C ASP A 149 -6.81 15.47 5.26
N LYS A 150 -7.21 16.44 6.10
CA LYS A 150 -7.82 16.17 7.39
C LYS A 150 -9.17 15.44 7.26
N ASN A 151 -10.02 15.89 6.35
CA ASN A 151 -11.33 15.26 6.12
C ASN A 151 -11.11 13.87 5.53
N GLY A 152 -10.18 13.73 4.59
CA GLY A 152 -9.79 12.46 4.00
C GLY A 152 -9.31 11.43 5.03
N ILE A 153 -8.42 11.85 5.94
CA ILE A 153 -7.93 11.02 7.05
C ILE A 153 -9.09 10.62 7.98
N ASN A 154 -10.01 11.52 8.29
CA ASN A 154 -11.17 11.21 9.12
C ASN A 154 -12.10 10.19 8.44
N ALA A 155 -12.32 10.33 7.14
CA ALA A 155 -13.08 9.37 6.35
C ALA A 155 -12.41 7.99 6.39
N CYS A 156 -11.08 7.91 6.22
CA CYS A 156 -10.34 6.66 6.31
C CYS A 156 -10.51 5.98 7.68
N LYS A 157 -10.40 6.75 8.76
CA LYS A 157 -10.59 6.24 10.13
C LYS A 157 -12.00 5.66 10.34
N LEU A 158 -13.03 6.37 9.85
CA LEU A 158 -14.42 5.95 10.01
C LEU A 158 -14.80 4.76 9.11
N LEU A 159 -14.20 4.66 7.93
CA LEU A 159 -14.43 3.58 6.96
C LEU A 159 -13.52 2.37 7.15
N GLY A 160 -12.61 2.41 8.13
CA GLY A 160 -11.66 1.32 8.40
C GLY A 160 -10.59 1.14 7.32
N VAL A 161 -10.30 2.19 6.54
CA VAL A 161 -9.24 2.18 5.53
C VAL A 161 -7.91 2.55 6.19
N ALA A 162 -6.91 1.67 6.08
CA ALA A 162 -5.56 1.98 6.52
C ALA A 162 -4.97 3.10 5.65
N PHE A 163 -4.37 4.11 6.28
CA PHE A 163 -3.86 5.28 5.58
C PHE A 163 -2.44 5.64 6.03
N THR A 164 -1.75 6.43 5.20
CA THR A 164 -0.48 7.10 5.53
C THR A 164 -0.46 8.50 4.92
N THR A 165 0.38 9.37 5.44
CA THR A 165 0.63 10.72 4.92
C THR A 165 1.96 10.77 4.17
N ALA A 166 2.23 11.84 3.41
CA ALA A 166 3.54 12.05 2.79
C ALA A 166 4.67 12.10 3.84
N ILE A 167 4.40 12.72 5.00
CA ILE A 167 5.33 12.71 6.15
C ILE A 167 5.54 11.29 6.68
N GLY A 168 4.48 10.50 6.82
CA GLY A 168 4.58 9.10 7.28
C GLY A 168 5.40 8.24 6.33
N ILE A 169 5.26 8.45 5.01
CA ILE A 169 6.09 7.80 4.00
C ILE A 169 7.55 8.20 4.17
N LEU A 170 7.84 9.49 4.33
CA LEU A 170 9.20 9.99 4.52
C LEU A 170 9.87 9.37 5.76
N VAL A 171 9.18 9.36 6.90
CA VAL A 171 9.68 8.74 8.14
C VAL A 171 9.95 7.26 7.90
N ARG A 172 9.01 6.53 7.28
CA ARG A 172 9.16 5.11 6.99
C ARG A 172 10.33 4.80 6.06
N MET A 173 10.61 5.68 5.09
CA MET A 173 11.75 5.54 4.19
C MET A 173 13.08 5.73 4.94
N CYS A 174 13.14 6.64 5.90
CA CYS A 174 14.30 6.82 6.77
C CYS A 174 14.51 5.60 7.68
N GLU A 175 13.45 5.06 8.29
CA GLU A 175 13.51 3.82 9.09
C GLU A 175 14.05 2.63 8.30
N LYS A 176 13.70 2.54 7.01
CA LYS A 176 14.21 1.50 6.10
C LYS A 176 15.62 1.79 5.56
N ARG A 177 16.27 2.88 5.99
CA ARG A 177 17.59 3.34 5.50
C ARG A 177 17.63 3.60 4.00
N LEU A 178 16.48 3.95 3.40
CA LEU A 178 16.43 4.41 2.01
C LEU A 178 16.88 5.87 1.87
N LEU A 179 16.80 6.62 2.97
CA LEU A 179 17.25 7.99 3.11
C LEU A 179 18.07 8.11 4.39
N THR A 180 19.17 8.84 4.33
CA THR A 180 19.90 9.26 5.53
C THR A 180 19.06 10.26 6.33
N THR A 181 19.33 10.40 7.63
CA THR A 181 18.64 11.37 8.50
C THR A 181 18.76 12.80 7.93
N SER A 182 19.94 13.17 7.41
CA SER A 182 20.14 14.49 6.79
C SER A 182 19.30 14.69 5.53
N GLU A 183 19.22 13.69 4.65
CA GLU A 183 18.35 13.77 3.47
C GLU A 183 16.89 13.85 3.87
N ALA A 184 16.46 13.02 4.82
CA ALA A 184 15.08 13.00 5.29
C ALA A 184 14.67 14.35 5.90
N LEU A 185 15.54 15.00 6.68
CA LEU A 185 15.29 16.34 7.21
C LEU A 185 15.17 17.40 6.09
N ALA A 186 16.04 17.36 5.08
CA ALA A 186 15.93 18.25 3.92
C ALA A 186 14.63 18.03 3.13
N LYS A 187 14.19 16.77 2.99
CA LYS A 187 12.90 16.44 2.35
C LYS A 187 11.72 16.87 3.22
N LEU A 188 11.81 16.79 4.54
CA LEU A 188 10.80 17.29 5.48
C LEU A 188 10.61 18.80 5.36
N GLU A 189 11.69 19.57 5.16
CA GLU A 189 11.61 21.00 4.87
C GLU A 189 10.90 21.27 3.53
N GLY A 190 11.15 20.44 2.52
CA GLY A 190 10.39 20.45 1.27
C GLY A 190 8.90 20.20 1.47
N LEU A 191 8.53 19.21 2.30
CA LEU A 191 7.13 18.95 2.68
C LEU A 191 6.53 20.13 3.45
N ALA A 192 7.28 20.77 4.35
CA ALA A 192 6.82 21.95 5.09
C ALA A 192 6.55 23.15 4.17
N LYS A 193 7.33 23.31 3.10
CA LYS A 193 7.17 24.39 2.11
C LYS A 193 5.96 24.18 1.21
N HIS A 194 5.65 22.94 0.85
CA HIS A 194 4.62 22.63 -0.13
C HIS A 194 3.30 22.14 0.48
N GLY A 195 3.35 21.52 1.65
CA GLY A 195 2.20 21.00 2.37
C GLY A 195 1.67 21.97 3.41
N ARG A 196 0.38 21.80 3.78
CA ARG A 196 -0.31 22.64 4.76
C ARG A 196 -0.26 22.02 6.16
N TYR A 197 0.94 21.81 6.67
CA TYR A 197 1.13 21.14 7.96
C TYR A 197 1.14 22.12 9.13
N LYS A 198 0.59 21.67 10.27
CA LYS A 198 0.77 22.39 11.54
C LYS A 198 2.21 22.22 12.02
N LYS A 199 2.76 23.25 12.66
CA LYS A 199 4.12 23.21 13.22
C LYS A 199 4.35 21.97 14.10
N SER A 200 3.40 21.62 14.95
CA SER A 200 3.50 20.43 15.81
C SER A 200 3.75 19.13 15.03
N ILE A 201 3.07 18.94 13.89
CA ILE A 201 3.23 17.74 13.05
C ILE A 201 4.65 17.68 12.47
N LEU A 202 5.21 18.83 12.08
CA LEU A 202 6.56 18.93 11.55
C LEU A 202 7.62 18.67 12.64
N GLU A 203 7.42 19.20 13.84
CA GLU A 203 8.32 18.95 14.98
C GLU A 203 8.29 17.48 15.41
N ASP A 204 7.10 16.87 15.45
CA ASP A 204 6.94 15.44 15.77
C ASP A 204 7.67 14.57 14.73
N ALA A 205 7.52 14.90 13.44
CA ALA A 205 8.21 14.21 12.36
C ALA A 205 9.74 14.37 12.45
N ARG A 206 10.23 15.59 12.72
CA ARG A 206 11.66 15.87 12.93
C ARG A 206 12.22 15.01 14.06
N ARG A 207 11.52 14.95 15.20
CA ARG A 207 11.90 14.08 16.32
C ARG A 207 11.99 12.61 15.92
N GLN A 208 11.02 12.10 15.17
CA GLN A 208 11.03 10.71 14.70
C GLN A 208 12.26 10.43 13.82
N LEU A 209 12.56 11.32 12.87
CA LEU A 209 13.71 11.19 11.98
C LEU A 209 15.04 11.17 12.75
N GLU A 210 15.22 12.06 13.72
CA GLU A 210 16.45 12.14 14.52
C GLU A 210 16.64 10.90 15.41
N THR A 211 15.56 10.32 15.92
CA THR A 211 15.60 9.11 16.77
C THR A 211 15.84 7.82 15.99
N THR A 212 15.73 7.86 14.66
CA THR A 212 15.88 6.69 13.77
C THR A 212 17.36 6.40 13.44
N THR A 213 18.28 7.21 13.97
CA THR A 213 19.74 7.09 13.83
C THR A 213 20.31 6.01 14.76
#